data_AF-A0A349GVW1-F1
#
_entry.id   AF-A0A349GVW1-F1
#
_cell.length_a   1.000
_cell.length_b   1.000
_cell.length_c   1.000
_cell.angle_alpha   90.00
_cell.angle_beta   90.00
_cell.angle_gamma   90.00
#
_symmetry.space_group_name_H-M   'P 1'
#
loop_
_entity.id
_entity.type
_entity.pdbx_description
1 polymer ?
#
loop_
_entity_poly.entity_id
_entity_poly.type
_entity_poly.pdbx_seq_one_letter_code
_entity_poly.pdbx_strand_id
1 'polypeptide(L)'
;MLVDQPVITRLDEQTDDGAFAIGAVTRSLANDPYCGDHCAWWEHAGNVYLFLADGLGHGQFAHQAATAALDSLRRQSPAELTALFTQCDQDIRHTRGVALGVAVIDPGLRTLAFCGVGNIRALMINQDQRQRHFTCGYGIVGAGFKNLRVETLPFMPGDTLIMASDGILEHFVAADDPPDARWSAMQLSEQILGQWAIATDDAAVLTCRTRLAE
;
A
#
# COMPACT_ATOMS: atom_id res chain seq x y z
N MET A 1 17.80 -11.91 28.67
CA MET A 1 17.81 -11.97 27.20
C MET A 1 16.88 -10.86 26.74
N LEU A 2 17.44 -9.72 26.34
CA LEU A 2 16.64 -8.63 25.80
C LEU A 2 16.05 -9.14 24.49
N VAL A 3 14.73 -9.27 24.43
CA VAL A 3 14.04 -9.53 23.16
C VAL A 3 14.20 -8.23 22.38
N ASP A 4 15.02 -8.23 21.32
CA ASP A 4 15.13 -7.06 20.45
C ASP A 4 13.73 -6.70 19.98
N GLN A 5 13.31 -5.48 20.30
CA GLN A 5 12.00 -4.97 19.91
C GLN A 5 11.95 -4.88 18.38
N PRO A 6 10.82 -5.22 17.76
CA PRO A 6 10.68 -5.10 16.32
C PRO A 6 10.89 -3.66 15.85
N VAL A 7 11.70 -3.48 14.81
CA VAL A 7 11.83 -2.19 14.13
C VAL A 7 10.54 -1.97 13.35
N ILE A 8 9.68 -1.10 13.89
CA ILE A 8 8.38 -0.77 13.32
C ILE A 8 8.34 0.71 12.98
N THR A 9 8.03 1.02 11.72
CA THR A 9 7.77 2.40 11.27
C THR A 9 6.27 2.62 11.20
N ARG A 10 5.81 3.79 11.65
CA ARG A 10 4.41 4.21 11.62
C ARG A 10 4.29 5.55 10.93
N LEU A 11 3.34 5.66 10.02
CA LEU A 11 3.00 6.90 9.34
C LEU A 11 1.47 7.06 9.44
N ASP A 12 0.99 8.15 10.03
CA ASP A 12 -0.44 8.44 10.18
C ASP A 12 -0.69 9.87 9.71
N GLU A 13 -1.72 10.06 8.88
CA GLU A 13 -2.10 11.37 8.37
C GLU A 13 -3.60 11.45 8.10
N GLN A 14 -4.12 12.65 8.29
CA GLN A 14 -5.44 13.05 7.83
C GLN A 14 -5.25 14.00 6.67
N THR A 15 -6.03 13.82 5.60
CA THR A 15 -5.99 14.75 4.45
C THR A 15 -6.38 16.15 4.89
N ASP A 16 -5.98 17.17 4.13
CA ASP A 16 -6.16 18.58 4.52
C ASP A 16 -7.63 18.95 4.75
N ASP A 17 -8.54 18.34 4.00
CA ASP A 17 -10.00 18.49 4.15
C ASP A 17 -10.63 17.54 5.18
N GLY A 18 -9.82 16.63 5.74
CA GLY A 18 -10.25 15.59 6.67
C GLY A 18 -11.16 14.53 6.05
N ALA A 19 -11.29 14.44 4.72
CA ALA A 19 -12.14 13.45 4.07
C ALA A 19 -11.62 12.01 4.26
N PHE A 20 -10.31 11.85 4.43
CA PHE A 20 -9.66 10.55 4.58
C PHE A 20 -8.77 10.49 5.82
N ALA A 21 -8.70 9.29 6.40
CA ALA A 21 -7.68 8.93 7.38
C ALA A 21 -6.81 7.82 6.80
N ILE A 22 -5.49 8.02 6.82
CA ILE A 22 -4.52 7.13 6.20
C ILE A 22 -3.54 6.66 7.29
N GLY A 23 -3.38 5.35 7.43
CA GLY A 23 -2.45 4.77 8.39
C GLY A 23 -1.58 3.71 7.72
N ALA A 24 -0.27 3.81 7.89
CA ALA A 24 0.66 2.81 7.38
C ALA A 24 1.62 2.34 8.48
N VAL A 25 1.88 1.04 8.48
CA VAL A 25 2.85 0.42 9.37
C VAL A 25 3.75 -0.52 8.58
N THR A 26 5.05 -0.50 8.86
CA THR A 26 6.01 -1.45 8.30
C THR A 26 6.84 -2.10 9.40
N ARG A 27 7.31 -3.32 9.17
CA ARG A 27 8.19 -4.07 10.07
C ARG A 27 9.27 -4.77 9.27
N SER A 28 10.52 -4.57 9.68
CA SER A 28 11.66 -5.25 9.06
C SER A 28 11.75 -6.73 9.46
N LEU A 29 12.24 -7.59 8.56
CA LEU A 29 12.66 -8.95 8.86
C LEU A 29 13.78 -8.95 9.93
N ALA A 30 13.62 -9.78 10.96
CA ALA A 30 14.65 -10.02 11.98
C ALA A 30 15.24 -8.75 12.62
N ASN A 31 14.46 -7.68 12.69
CA ASN A 31 14.85 -6.37 13.24
C ASN A 31 16.03 -5.72 12.48
N ASP A 32 16.18 -6.04 11.18
CA ASP A 32 17.13 -5.37 10.30
C ASP A 32 16.85 -3.85 10.29
N PRO A 33 17.87 -2.98 10.40
CA PRO A 33 17.66 -1.54 10.32
C PRO A 33 17.06 -1.08 8.97
N TYR A 34 17.05 -1.93 7.96
CA TYR A 34 16.49 -1.65 6.64
C TYR A 34 15.30 -2.56 6.34
N CYS A 35 14.09 -2.00 6.38
CA CYS A 35 12.90 -2.65 5.84
C CYS A 35 12.87 -2.51 4.32
N GLY A 36 12.67 -3.63 3.62
CA GLY A 36 12.44 -3.71 2.17
C GLY A 36 11.09 -3.17 1.71
N ASP A 37 10.11 -3.10 2.61
CA ASP A 37 8.78 -2.58 2.33
C ASP A 37 8.63 -1.11 2.71
N HIS A 38 8.03 -0.33 1.82
CA HIS A 38 7.73 1.08 2.04
C HIS A 38 6.30 1.44 1.66
N CYS A 39 5.72 2.30 2.49
CA CYS A 39 4.42 2.92 2.27
C CYS A 39 4.61 4.43 2.13
N ALA A 40 3.86 5.05 1.22
CA ALA A 40 3.80 6.51 1.11
C ALA A 40 2.45 6.94 0.54
N TRP A 41 2.16 8.22 0.67
CA TRP A 41 1.05 8.86 -0.01
C TRP A 41 1.35 10.33 -0.29
N TRP A 42 0.65 10.89 -1.26
CA TRP A 42 0.69 12.32 -1.56
C TRP A 42 -0.65 12.79 -2.10
N GLU A 43 -0.98 14.05 -1.82
CA GLU A 43 -2.08 14.74 -2.47
C GLU A 43 -1.58 15.45 -3.73
N HIS A 44 -2.36 15.36 -4.81
CA HIS A 44 -2.14 16.16 -6.00
C HIS A 44 -3.45 16.47 -6.73
N ALA A 45 -3.67 17.74 -7.06
CA ALA A 45 -4.85 18.23 -7.77
C ALA A 45 -6.19 17.73 -7.18
N GLY A 46 -6.26 17.62 -5.84
CA GLY A 46 -7.44 17.13 -5.12
C GLY A 46 -7.59 15.61 -5.05
N ASN A 47 -6.69 14.85 -5.68
CA ASN A 47 -6.65 13.39 -5.59
C ASN A 47 -5.64 12.94 -4.53
N VAL A 48 -5.93 11.81 -3.89
CA VAL A 48 -5.03 11.16 -2.94
C VAL A 48 -4.39 9.95 -3.60
N TYR A 49 -3.07 9.93 -3.67
CA TYR A 49 -2.29 8.82 -4.20
C TYR A 49 -1.67 8.04 -3.05
N LEU A 50 -1.84 6.72 -3.05
CA LEU A 50 -1.35 5.79 -2.03
C LEU A 50 -0.43 4.77 -2.70
N PHE A 51 0.71 4.49 -2.07
CA PHE A 51 1.77 3.65 -2.62
C PHE A 51 2.22 2.63 -1.60
N LEU A 52 2.39 1.40 -2.06
CA LEU A 52 3.07 0.34 -1.31
C LEU A 52 4.07 -0.33 -2.26
N ALA A 53 5.34 -0.28 -1.89
CA ALA A 53 6.45 -0.88 -2.62
C ALA A 53 7.13 -1.95 -1.74
N ASP A 54 7.28 -3.15 -2.27
CA ASP A 54 8.02 -4.27 -1.68
C ASP A 54 9.28 -4.47 -2.54
N GLY A 55 10.44 -4.15 -1.97
CA GLY A 55 11.73 -4.27 -2.64
C GLY A 55 12.24 -5.71 -2.66
N LEU A 56 12.75 -6.17 -3.81
CA LEU A 56 13.11 -7.58 -3.95
C LEU A 56 14.16 -8.07 -2.93
N GLY A 57 13.75 -9.07 -2.16
CA GLY A 57 14.53 -9.66 -1.06
C GLY A 57 14.30 -8.88 0.24
N HIS A 58 15.32 -8.74 1.07
CA HIS A 58 15.24 -7.97 2.31
C HIS A 58 16.53 -7.17 2.55
N GLY A 59 16.49 -6.31 3.58
CA GLY A 59 17.64 -5.51 4.01
C GLY A 59 17.98 -4.35 3.07
N GLN A 60 19.22 -3.86 3.16
CA GLN A 60 19.62 -2.58 2.54
C GLN A 60 19.29 -2.44 1.04
N PHE A 61 19.47 -3.49 0.23
CA PHE A 61 19.24 -3.40 -1.21
C PHE A 61 17.74 -3.42 -1.59
N ALA A 62 16.91 -4.15 -0.83
CA ALA A 62 15.47 -4.11 -0.98
C ALA A 62 14.95 -2.71 -0.60
N HIS A 63 15.41 -2.21 0.55
CA HIS A 63 15.12 -0.86 1.03
C HIS A 63 15.48 0.22 0.00
N GLN A 64 16.64 0.12 -0.64
CA GLN A 64 17.07 1.03 -1.70
C GLN A 64 16.15 0.97 -2.93
N ALA A 65 15.69 -0.21 -3.33
CA ALA A 65 14.78 -0.36 -4.45
C ALA A 65 13.41 0.27 -4.16
N ALA A 66 12.83 -0.01 -2.99
CA ALA A 66 11.57 0.58 -2.55
C ALA A 66 11.65 2.11 -2.41
N THR A 67 12.75 2.61 -1.81
CA THR A 67 13.02 4.06 -1.72
C THR A 67 13.11 4.70 -3.11
N ALA A 68 13.89 4.11 -4.02
CA ALA A 68 14.05 4.64 -5.37
C ALA A 68 12.73 4.66 -6.17
N ALA A 69 11.87 3.65 -5.96
CA ALA A 69 10.54 3.59 -6.57
C ALA A 69 9.65 4.75 -6.09
N LEU A 70 9.56 4.95 -4.78
CA LEU A 70 8.78 6.07 -4.21
C LEU A 70 9.34 7.43 -4.61
N ASP A 71 10.66 7.57 -4.67
CA ASP A 71 11.32 8.78 -5.14
C ASP A 71 11.04 9.07 -6.62
N SER A 72 11.02 8.03 -7.48
CA SER A 72 10.59 8.19 -8.88
C SER A 72 9.14 8.67 -8.93
N LEU A 73 8.23 7.99 -8.24
CA LEU A 73 6.80 8.30 -8.24
C LEU A 73 6.52 9.71 -7.74
N ARG A 74 7.24 10.18 -6.72
CA ARG A 74 7.09 11.53 -6.16
C ARG A 74 7.49 12.64 -7.12
N ARG A 75 8.47 12.40 -8.00
CA ARG A 75 8.93 13.38 -9.00
C ARG A 75 8.02 13.46 -10.22
N GLN A 76 7.19 12.45 -10.43
CA GLN A 76 6.28 12.42 -11.57
C GLN A 76 5.10 13.35 -11.30
N SER A 77 4.70 14.11 -12.33
CA SER A 77 3.38 14.73 -12.32
C SER A 77 2.33 13.62 -12.39
N PRO A 78 1.11 13.84 -11.89
CA PRO A 78 0.07 12.85 -12.03
C PRO A 78 -0.21 12.64 -13.50
N ALA A 79 0.18 11.46 -13.92
CA ALA A 79 -0.12 10.90 -15.21
C ALA A 79 -1.17 9.80 -15.00
N GLU A 80 -1.62 9.22 -16.11
CA GLU A 80 -2.35 7.95 -16.03
C GLU A 80 -1.52 6.93 -15.23
N LEU A 81 -2.17 6.12 -14.40
CA LEU A 81 -1.52 5.11 -13.56
C LEU A 81 -0.52 4.25 -14.35
N THR A 82 -0.86 3.90 -15.59
CA THR A 82 0.01 3.10 -16.47
C THR A 82 1.33 3.80 -16.82
N ALA A 83 1.30 5.12 -17.01
CA ALA A 83 2.49 5.93 -17.26
C ALA A 83 3.37 6.01 -16.01
N LEU A 84 2.77 6.11 -14.81
CA LEU A 84 3.52 6.11 -13.54
C LEU A 84 4.38 4.86 -13.38
N PHE A 85 3.78 3.68 -13.62
CA PHE A 85 4.49 2.41 -13.58
C PHE A 85 5.58 2.30 -14.66
N THR A 86 5.28 2.75 -15.89
CA THR A 86 6.22 2.67 -17.01
C THR A 86 7.47 3.52 -16.79
N GLN A 87 7.29 4.74 -16.25
CA GLN A 87 8.41 5.61 -15.94
C GLN A 87 9.18 5.10 -14.71
N CYS A 88 8.47 4.65 -13.67
CA CYS A 88 9.11 4.08 -12.47
C CYS A 88 9.97 2.86 -12.83
N ASP A 89 9.48 1.97 -13.72
CA ASP A 89 10.26 0.83 -14.22
C ASP A 89 11.60 1.25 -14.83
N GLN A 90 11.61 2.32 -15.62
CA GLN A 90 12.83 2.81 -16.26
C GLN A 90 13.78 3.45 -15.26
N ASP A 91 13.25 4.25 -14.34
CA ASP A 91 14.04 4.99 -13.36
C ASP A 91 14.80 4.05 -12.42
N ILE A 92 14.21 2.92 -12.03
CA ILE A 92 14.75 2.04 -10.99
C ILE A 92 15.46 0.78 -11.52
N ARG A 93 15.73 0.67 -12.83
CA ARG A 93 16.43 -0.50 -13.43
C ARG A 93 17.81 -0.80 -12.86
N HIS A 94 18.42 0.17 -12.19
CA HIS A 94 19.71 0.05 -11.53
C HIS A 94 19.61 -0.57 -10.13
N THR A 95 18.39 -0.84 -9.64
CA THR A 95 18.10 -1.44 -8.33
C THR A 95 17.72 -2.92 -8.47
N ARG A 96 17.31 -3.57 -7.37
CA ARG A 96 16.72 -4.92 -7.41
C ARG A 96 15.31 -4.95 -8.00
N GLY A 97 14.66 -3.80 -8.13
CA GLY A 97 13.25 -3.67 -8.49
C GLY A 97 12.31 -3.88 -7.30
N VAL A 98 11.02 -3.68 -7.55
CA VAL A 98 9.96 -3.77 -6.55
C VAL A 98 8.71 -4.46 -7.10
N ALA A 99 7.95 -5.12 -6.23
CA ALA A 99 6.51 -5.21 -6.41
C ALA A 99 5.87 -3.89 -5.97
N LEU A 100 4.87 -3.40 -6.70
CA LEU A 100 4.32 -2.07 -6.51
C LEU A 100 2.81 -2.08 -6.65
N GLY A 101 2.11 -1.52 -5.68
CA GLY A 101 0.70 -1.17 -5.75
C GLY A 101 0.53 0.33 -5.65
N VAL A 102 -0.33 0.88 -6.51
CA VAL A 102 -0.70 2.30 -6.49
C VAL A 102 -2.23 2.42 -6.52
N ALA A 103 -2.77 3.15 -5.55
CA ALA A 103 -4.16 3.53 -5.49
C ALA A 103 -4.31 5.04 -5.67
N VAL A 104 -5.32 5.46 -6.41
CA VAL A 104 -5.69 6.86 -6.61
C VAL A 104 -7.14 7.02 -6.23
N ILE A 105 -7.39 7.86 -5.23
CA ILE A 105 -8.73 8.24 -4.80
C ILE A 105 -9.04 9.60 -5.42
N ASP A 106 -10.14 9.66 -6.16
CA ASP A 106 -10.73 10.89 -6.67
C ASP A 106 -11.99 11.19 -5.83
N PRO A 107 -11.92 12.16 -4.89
CA PRO A 107 -13.05 12.50 -4.03
C PRO A 107 -14.21 13.16 -4.80
N GLY A 108 -13.90 13.87 -5.90
CA GLY A 108 -14.89 14.54 -6.73
C GLY A 108 -15.75 13.54 -7.52
N LEU A 109 -15.13 12.49 -8.05
CA LEU A 109 -15.79 11.41 -8.76
C LEU A 109 -16.25 10.26 -7.84
N ARG A 110 -15.79 10.25 -6.58
CA ARG A 110 -16.00 9.16 -5.61
C ARG A 110 -15.54 7.82 -6.15
N THR A 111 -14.33 7.80 -6.72
CA THR A 111 -13.74 6.59 -7.27
C THR A 111 -12.40 6.28 -6.65
N LEU A 112 -12.11 4.98 -6.55
CA LEU A 112 -10.81 4.44 -6.25
C LEU A 112 -10.32 3.69 -7.49
N ALA A 113 -9.24 4.16 -8.09
CA ALA A 113 -8.52 3.45 -9.14
C ALA A 113 -7.29 2.77 -8.55
N PHE A 114 -7.10 1.49 -8.83
CA PHE A 114 -5.94 0.73 -8.40
C PHE A 114 -5.20 0.14 -9.60
N CYS A 115 -3.88 0.11 -9.49
CA CYS A 115 -3.01 -0.61 -10.40
C CYS A 115 -1.86 -1.23 -9.62
N GLY A 116 -1.49 -2.47 -9.95
CA GLY A 116 -0.42 -3.16 -9.25
C GLY A 116 0.38 -4.10 -10.15
N VAL A 117 1.63 -4.34 -9.75
CA VAL A 117 2.58 -5.28 -10.37
C VAL A 117 3.20 -6.11 -9.26
N GLY A 118 3.25 -7.43 -9.46
CA GLY A 118 3.83 -8.37 -8.51
C GLY A 118 2.80 -8.94 -7.54
N ASN A 119 3.21 -9.11 -6.30
CA ASN A 119 2.53 -9.81 -5.21
C ASN A 119 1.80 -8.87 -4.22
N ILE A 120 1.74 -7.55 -4.48
CA ILE A 120 1.00 -6.62 -3.63
C ILE A 120 -0.47 -7.02 -3.57
N ARG A 121 -1.02 -7.00 -2.36
CA ARG A 121 -2.43 -7.30 -2.09
C ARG A 121 -3.16 -5.99 -1.87
N ALA A 122 -4.32 -5.84 -2.49
CA ALA A 122 -5.20 -4.72 -2.24
C ALA A 122 -6.66 -5.16 -2.22
N LEU A 123 -7.42 -4.67 -1.25
CA LEU A 123 -8.85 -4.90 -1.18
C LEU A 123 -9.58 -3.66 -0.66
N MET A 124 -10.82 -3.51 -1.10
CA MET A 124 -11.76 -2.52 -0.59
C MET A 124 -12.86 -3.23 0.22
N ILE A 125 -13.18 -2.68 1.38
CA ILE A 125 -14.31 -3.09 2.21
C ILE A 125 -15.33 -1.95 2.17
N ASN A 126 -16.55 -2.25 1.74
CA ASN A 126 -17.63 -1.27 1.78
C ASN A 126 -18.39 -1.32 3.12
N GLN A 127 -19.34 -0.40 3.32
CA GLN A 127 -20.14 -0.35 4.55
C GLN A 127 -20.92 -1.65 4.85
N ASP A 128 -21.34 -2.39 3.82
CA ASP A 128 -21.99 -3.70 3.96
C ASP A 128 -21.02 -4.85 4.30
N GLN A 129 -19.76 -4.52 4.64
CA GLN A 129 -18.67 -5.45 4.90
C GLN A 129 -18.35 -6.38 3.72
N ARG A 130 -18.73 -5.98 2.50
CA ARG A 130 -18.39 -6.72 1.29
C ARG A 130 -17.00 -6.35 0.83
N GLN A 131 -16.17 -7.38 0.66
CA GLN A 131 -14.83 -7.22 0.13
C GLN A 131 -14.83 -7.21 -1.40
N ARG A 132 -13.95 -6.38 -1.98
CA ARG A 132 -13.58 -6.36 -3.39
C ARG A 132 -12.06 -6.36 -3.48
N HIS A 133 -11.52 -7.45 -4.02
CA HIS A 133 -10.07 -7.62 -4.20
C HIS A 133 -9.65 -7.05 -5.55
N PHE A 134 -8.51 -6.39 -5.58
CA PHE A 134 -7.89 -5.90 -6.80
C PHE A 134 -6.84 -6.89 -7.31
N THR A 135 -6.62 -6.89 -8.62
CA THR A 135 -5.66 -7.78 -9.28
C THR A 135 -4.35 -7.04 -9.57
N CYS A 136 -3.22 -7.72 -9.35
CA CYS A 136 -1.91 -7.25 -9.80
C CYS A 136 -1.48 -7.96 -11.08
N GLY A 137 -0.81 -7.23 -11.97
CA GLY A 137 -0.17 -7.79 -13.15
C GLY A 137 1.11 -8.55 -12.79
N TYR A 138 1.52 -9.48 -13.65
CA TYR A 138 2.79 -10.20 -13.47
C TYR A 138 3.98 -9.34 -13.87
N GLY A 139 5.01 -9.34 -13.01
CA GLY A 139 6.29 -8.70 -13.29
C GLY A 139 6.92 -8.10 -12.04
N ILE A 140 7.99 -7.35 -12.26
CA ILE A 140 8.73 -6.60 -11.25
C ILE A 140 9.02 -5.23 -11.83
N VAL A 141 8.62 -4.16 -11.16
CA VAL A 141 8.95 -2.80 -11.58
C VAL A 141 10.47 -2.61 -11.40
N GLY A 142 11.17 -2.21 -12.46
CA GLY A 142 12.64 -2.17 -12.50
C GLY A 142 13.25 -3.35 -13.26
N ALA A 143 12.49 -4.40 -13.51
CA ALA A 143 12.91 -5.55 -14.34
C ALA A 143 11.90 -5.88 -15.46
N GLY A 144 10.84 -5.09 -15.61
CA GLY A 144 9.79 -5.24 -16.60
C GLY A 144 8.55 -6.00 -16.11
N PHE A 145 7.41 -5.63 -16.68
CA PHE A 145 6.09 -6.21 -16.44
C PHE A 145 5.25 -6.23 -17.71
N LYS A 146 4.13 -6.97 -17.69
CA LYS A 146 3.17 -7.05 -18.80
C LYS A 146 1.73 -6.97 -18.29
N ASN A 147 0.81 -6.63 -19.19
CA ASN A 147 -0.64 -6.65 -18.95
C ASN A 147 -1.07 -5.80 -17.74
N LEU A 148 -0.50 -4.60 -17.62
CA LEU A 148 -0.85 -3.67 -16.57
C LEU A 148 -2.34 -3.28 -16.71
N ARG A 149 -3.12 -3.52 -15.66
CA ARG A 149 -4.56 -3.26 -15.64
C ARG A 149 -4.88 -2.26 -14.55
N VAL A 150 -5.69 -1.26 -14.91
CA VAL A 150 -6.28 -0.34 -13.94
C VAL A 150 -7.68 -0.85 -13.64
N GLU A 151 -7.99 -1.01 -12.36
CA GLU A 151 -9.31 -1.38 -11.87
C GLU A 151 -9.89 -0.19 -11.09
N THR A 152 -11.08 0.26 -11.49
CA THR A 152 -11.76 1.39 -10.85
C THR A 152 -13.04 0.93 -10.20
N LEU A 153 -13.21 1.24 -8.91
CA LEU A 153 -14.41 0.97 -8.13
C LEU A 153 -14.98 2.28 -7.56
N PRO A 154 -16.31 2.35 -7.31
CA PRO A 154 -16.86 3.39 -6.46
C PRO A 154 -16.21 3.33 -5.07
N PHE A 155 -15.89 4.49 -4.50
CA PHE A 155 -15.29 4.63 -3.18
C PHE A 155 -16.09 5.66 -2.39
N MET A 156 -17.02 5.16 -1.59
CA MET A 156 -18.06 5.92 -0.93
C MET A 156 -17.65 6.26 0.51
N PRO A 157 -18.30 7.25 1.15
CA PRO A 157 -18.15 7.50 2.58
C PRO A 157 -18.28 6.21 3.41
N GLY A 158 -17.41 6.00 4.39
CA GLY A 158 -17.30 4.77 5.19
C GLY A 158 -16.55 3.59 4.54
N ASP A 159 -16.22 3.65 3.25
CA ASP A 159 -15.43 2.59 2.61
C ASP A 159 -13.96 2.62 3.08
N THR A 160 -13.32 1.46 3.04
CA THR A 160 -11.94 1.27 3.50
C THR A 160 -11.13 0.56 2.42
N LEU A 161 -10.02 1.15 2.01
CA LEU A 161 -8.98 0.49 1.23
C LEU A 161 -7.91 -0.07 2.17
N ILE A 162 -7.47 -1.29 1.91
CA ILE A 162 -6.33 -1.91 2.56
C ILE A 162 -5.38 -2.43 1.49
N MET A 163 -4.10 -2.08 1.62
CA MET A 163 -2.99 -2.59 0.81
C MET A 163 -1.99 -3.28 1.73
N ALA A 164 -1.39 -4.38 1.28
CA ALA A 164 -0.41 -5.15 2.03
C ALA A 164 0.67 -5.76 1.12
N SER A 165 1.90 -5.89 1.63
CA SER A 165 2.94 -6.71 1.01
C SER A 165 2.66 -8.21 1.23
N ASP A 166 3.45 -9.10 0.63
CA ASP A 166 3.31 -10.55 0.82
C ASP A 166 3.86 -11.05 2.16
N GLY A 167 4.58 -10.20 2.90
CA GLY A 167 4.84 -10.35 4.32
C GLY A 167 3.59 -10.46 5.20
N ILE A 168 2.41 -10.14 4.67
CA ILE A 168 1.10 -10.33 5.30
C ILE A 168 0.38 -11.54 4.67
N LEU A 169 -0.10 -12.45 5.50
CA LEU A 169 -0.84 -13.64 5.07
C LEU A 169 -2.06 -13.31 4.19
N GLU A 170 -2.38 -14.18 3.25
CA GLU A 170 -3.33 -13.92 2.14
C GLU A 170 -4.77 -13.66 2.58
N HIS A 171 -5.14 -14.20 3.74
CA HIS A 171 -6.47 -14.08 4.32
C HIS A 171 -6.47 -13.15 5.54
N PHE A 172 -5.73 -12.05 5.47
CA PHE A 172 -5.58 -11.11 6.59
C PHE A 172 -6.86 -10.34 6.97
N VAL A 173 -7.91 -10.42 6.14
CA VAL A 173 -9.28 -10.02 6.52
C VAL A 173 -10.23 -11.14 6.14
N ALA A 174 -10.70 -11.88 7.14
CA ALA A 174 -11.70 -12.92 6.92
C ALA A 174 -13.06 -12.27 6.61
N ALA A 175 -13.84 -12.87 5.70
CA ALA A 175 -15.15 -12.32 5.33
C ALA A 175 -16.17 -12.39 6.48
N ASP A 176 -15.95 -13.27 7.45
CA ASP A 176 -16.77 -13.51 8.63
C ASP A 176 -16.26 -12.78 9.90
N ASP A 177 -15.09 -12.14 9.83
CA ASP A 177 -14.53 -11.31 10.90
C ASP A 177 -14.11 -9.94 10.35
N PRO A 178 -15.09 -9.07 10.01
CA PRO A 178 -14.79 -7.77 9.44
C PRO A 178 -14.09 -6.86 10.45
N PRO A 179 -13.22 -5.94 10.00
CA PRO A 179 -12.52 -5.04 10.90
C PRO A 179 -13.48 -4.12 11.64
N ASP A 180 -13.22 -3.86 12.92
CA ASP A 180 -14.04 -2.97 13.74
C ASP A 180 -14.11 -1.57 13.09
N ALA A 181 -15.33 -1.11 12.82
CA ALA A 181 -15.57 0.20 12.21
C ALA A 181 -15.08 1.37 13.07
N ARG A 182 -14.82 1.14 14.36
CA ARG A 182 -14.30 2.16 15.30
C ARG A 182 -12.78 2.32 15.24
N TRP A 183 -12.06 1.38 14.64
CA TRP A 183 -10.61 1.50 14.51
C TRP A 183 -10.27 2.61 13.49
N SER A 184 -9.36 3.50 13.89
CA SER A 184 -8.69 4.38 12.95
C SER A 184 -7.94 3.58 11.87
N ALA A 185 -7.57 4.25 10.78
CA ALA A 185 -6.74 3.64 9.74
C ALA A 185 -5.44 3.08 10.33
N MET A 186 -4.73 3.86 11.15
CA MET A 186 -3.52 3.38 11.83
C MET A 186 -3.77 2.14 12.71
N GLN A 187 -4.79 2.16 13.57
CA GLN A 187 -5.11 1.01 14.43
C GLN A 187 -5.44 -0.25 13.62
N LEU A 188 -6.14 -0.09 12.49
CA LEU A 188 -6.41 -1.20 11.58
C LEU A 188 -5.11 -1.75 10.99
N SER A 189 -4.22 -0.88 10.52
CA SER A 189 -2.92 -1.27 9.97
C SER A 189 -2.07 -2.03 11.00
N GLU A 190 -2.01 -1.52 12.24
CA GLU A 190 -1.29 -2.18 13.34
C GLU A 190 -1.89 -3.54 13.73
N GLN A 191 -3.22 -3.65 13.76
CA GLN A 191 -3.88 -4.90 14.06
C GLN A 191 -3.56 -5.96 13.00
N ILE A 192 -3.66 -5.61 11.71
CA ILE A 192 -3.36 -6.52 10.61
C ILE A 192 -1.90 -6.97 10.68
N LEU A 193 -0.96 -6.04 10.88
CA LEU A 193 0.45 -6.37 11.03
C LEU A 193 0.68 -7.30 12.24
N GLY A 194 0.15 -6.96 13.40
CA GLY A 194 0.36 -7.71 14.64
C GLY A 194 -0.23 -9.12 14.60
N GLN A 195 -1.31 -9.31 13.84
CA GLN A 195 -2.00 -10.59 13.75
C GLN A 195 -1.45 -11.46 12.63
N TRP A 196 -1.18 -10.88 11.46
CA TRP A 196 -1.01 -11.63 10.20
C TRP A 196 0.33 -11.47 9.49
N ALA A 197 1.27 -10.72 10.06
CA ALA A 197 2.60 -10.62 9.48
C ALA A 197 3.45 -11.87 9.76
N ILE A 198 4.03 -12.47 8.72
CA ILE A 198 4.86 -13.67 8.84
C ILE A 198 6.24 -13.33 9.40
N ALA A 199 6.86 -14.22 10.17
CA ALA A 199 8.15 -13.93 10.82
C ALA A 199 9.37 -13.95 9.88
N THR A 200 9.18 -14.42 8.63
CA THR A 200 10.25 -14.70 7.68
C THR A 200 10.41 -13.65 6.60
N ASP A 201 9.67 -12.54 6.70
CA ASP A 201 9.75 -11.45 5.72
C ASP A 201 9.57 -10.05 6.33
N ASP A 202 9.97 -9.05 5.55
CA ASP A 202 9.51 -7.67 5.72
C ASP A 202 7.98 -7.66 5.58
N ALA A 203 7.30 -6.72 6.26
CA ALA A 203 5.84 -6.64 6.16
C ALA A 203 5.38 -5.19 6.20
N ALA A 204 4.42 -4.85 5.34
CA ALA A 204 3.79 -3.54 5.29
C ALA A 204 2.27 -3.65 5.14
N VAL A 205 1.59 -2.72 5.80
CA VAL A 205 0.15 -2.50 5.67
C VAL A 205 -0.08 -1.01 5.49
N LEU A 206 -0.86 -0.63 4.49
CA LEU A 206 -1.37 0.72 4.27
C LEU A 206 -2.89 0.66 4.23
N THR A 207 -3.55 1.47 5.04
CA THR A 207 -5.00 1.59 5.04
C THR A 207 -5.42 3.03 4.79
N CYS A 208 -6.51 3.18 4.06
CA CYS A 208 -7.17 4.47 3.86
C CYS A 208 -8.66 4.30 4.11
N ARG A 209 -9.20 5.06 5.06
CA ARG A 209 -10.63 5.09 5.38
C ARG A 209 -11.23 6.41 4.93
N THR A 210 -12.34 6.35 4.21
CA THR A 210 -13.17 7.53 3.97
C THR A 210 -14.00 7.80 5.22
N ARG A 211 -14.17 9.06 5.59
CA ARG A 211 -15.10 9.41 6.68
C ARG A 211 -16.54 9.19 6.24
N LEU A 212 -17.40 8.89 7.21
CA LEU A 212 -18.84 8.91 6.97
C LEU A 212 -19.26 10.34 6.61
N ALA A 213 -20.19 10.49 5.68
CA ALA A 213 -20.81 11.78 5.43
C ALA A 213 -21.64 12.15 6.68
N GLU A 214 -21.48 13.39 7.16
CA GLU A 214 -22.32 13.96 8.23
C GLU A 214 -23.80 14.06 7.82
#